data_AF-A0A127A580-F1
#
_entry.id   AF-A0A127A580-F1
#
_cell.length_a   1.000
_cell.length_b   1.000
_cell.length_c   1.000
_cell.angle_alpha   90.00
_cell.angle_beta   90.00
_cell.angle_gamma   90.00
#
_symmetry.space_group_name_H-M   'P 1'
#
loop_
_entity.id
_entity.type
_entity.pdbx_description
1 polymer ?
#
loop_
_entity_poly.entity_id
_entity_poly.type
_entity_poly.pdbx_seq_one_letter_code
_entity_poly.pdbx_strand_id
1 'polypeptide(L)'
;MTVSPLTPRGRRGLLARWESVRTLLVLEGAPDERARTEAACLGALEAWDLINLRRRHERDRGNGSEAKMLEAALRPLQSVVVGLLRHPGDTETARSVIRAAQRRFEQDAGLGPVQRAAGARVAYEAFSSLDALLTSGMRRAG
;
A
#
# COMPACT_ATOMS: atom_id res chain seq x y z
N MET A 1 -22.21 -16.46 12.04
CA MET A 1 -21.23 -15.35 12.07
C MET A 1 -20.19 -15.61 10.99
N THR A 2 -20.41 -15.06 9.80
CA THR A 2 -19.51 -15.20 8.65
C THR A 2 -18.37 -14.19 8.80
N VAL A 3 -17.18 -14.67 9.15
CA VAL A 3 -15.97 -13.86 9.11
C VAL A 3 -15.61 -13.69 7.63
N SER A 4 -15.82 -12.49 7.10
CA SER A 4 -15.45 -12.18 5.71
C SER A 4 -13.92 -12.32 5.56
N PRO A 5 -13.42 -13.27 4.75
CA PRO A 5 -12.00 -13.65 4.74
C PRO A 5 -11.06 -12.61 4.11
N LEU A 6 -11.56 -11.44 3.68
CA LEU A 6 -10.81 -10.51 2.83
C LEU A 6 -10.58 -9.13 3.45
N THR A 7 -10.79 -8.94 4.76
CA THR A 7 -10.42 -7.69 5.41
C THR A 7 -9.10 -7.87 6.18
N PRO A 8 -7.95 -7.47 5.61
CA PRO A 8 -6.69 -7.54 6.32
C PRO A 8 -6.79 -6.69 7.60
N ARG A 9 -6.56 -7.31 8.76
CA ARG A 9 -6.51 -6.61 10.05
C ARG A 9 -5.20 -5.81 10.14
N GLY A 10 -5.19 -4.67 9.47
CA GLY A 10 -4.13 -3.68 9.47
C GLY A 10 -2.81 -4.09 8.80
N ARG A 11 -1.78 -3.27 9.00
CA ARG A 11 -0.45 -3.35 8.34
C ARG A 11 0.10 -4.78 8.16
N ARG A 12 0.12 -5.59 9.23
CA ARG A 12 0.68 -6.96 9.21
C ARG A 12 -0.04 -7.89 8.24
N GLY A 13 -1.37 -7.76 8.14
CA GLY A 13 -2.17 -8.56 7.19
C GLY A 13 -1.90 -8.18 5.74
N LEU A 14 -1.77 -6.88 5.45
CA LEU A 14 -1.39 -6.39 4.12
C LEU A 14 -0.03 -6.92 3.69
N LEU A 15 0.97 -6.77 4.57
CA LEU A 15 2.33 -7.20 4.27
C LEU A 15 2.41 -8.72 4.01
N ALA A 16 1.84 -9.54 4.90
CA ALA A 16 1.89 -11.00 4.74
C ALA A 16 1.25 -11.47 3.43
N ARG A 17 0.15 -10.84 3.03
CA ARG A 17 -0.52 -11.15 1.76
C ARG A 17 0.35 -10.79 0.56
N TRP A 18 0.96 -9.61 0.55
CA TRP A 18 1.83 -9.20 -0.56
C TRP A 18 3.17 -9.96 -0.57
N GLU A 19 3.67 -10.39 0.59
CA GLU A 19 4.80 -11.33 0.70
C GLU A 19 4.45 -12.71 0.12
N SER A 20 3.20 -13.15 0.25
CA SER A 20 2.72 -14.39 -0.39
C SER A 20 2.74 -14.24 -1.92
N VAL A 21 2.29 -13.10 -2.46
CA VAL A 21 2.37 -12.81 -3.91
C VAL A 21 3.82 -12.82 -4.39
N ARG A 22 4.74 -12.14 -3.68
CA ARG A 22 6.18 -12.18 -3.97
C ARG A 22 6.70 -13.62 -3.98
N THR A 23 6.34 -14.41 -2.97
CA THR A 23 6.77 -15.82 -2.87
C THR A 23 6.34 -16.62 -4.09
N LEU A 24 5.08 -16.46 -4.52
CA LEU A 24 4.57 -17.13 -5.73
C LEU A 24 5.35 -16.73 -6.97
N LEU A 25 5.59 -15.44 -7.19
CA LEU A 25 6.38 -14.95 -8.33
C LEU A 25 7.81 -15.53 -8.32
N VAL A 26 8.44 -15.64 -7.16
CA VAL A 26 9.77 -16.28 -7.03
C VAL A 26 9.71 -17.77 -7.36
N LEU A 27 8.68 -18.49 -6.89
CA LEU A 27 8.48 -19.90 -7.21
C LEU A 27 8.23 -20.13 -8.72
N GLU A 28 7.65 -19.15 -9.39
CA GLU A 28 7.46 -19.13 -10.85
C GLU A 28 8.73 -18.72 -11.63
N GLY A 29 9.83 -18.44 -10.93
CA GLY A 29 11.14 -18.16 -11.52
C GLY A 29 11.47 -16.68 -11.71
N ALA A 30 10.66 -15.76 -11.19
CA ALA A 30 11.00 -14.34 -11.21
C ALA A 30 12.19 -14.06 -10.27
N PRO A 31 13.16 -13.21 -10.68
CA PRO A 31 14.17 -12.69 -9.77
C PRO A 31 13.51 -12.01 -8.56
N ASP A 32 14.06 -12.22 -7.36
CA ASP A 32 13.46 -11.76 -6.11
C ASP A 32 13.18 -10.25 -6.09
N GLU A 33 14.06 -9.44 -6.67
CA GLU A 33 13.88 -8.00 -6.79
C GLU A 33 12.70 -7.63 -7.71
N ARG A 34 12.58 -8.32 -8.85
CA ARG A 34 11.42 -8.16 -9.75
C ARG A 34 10.14 -8.57 -9.04
N ALA A 35 10.13 -9.74 -8.40
CA ALA A 35 9.00 -10.24 -7.62
C ALA A 35 8.57 -9.25 -6.51
N ARG A 36 9.52 -8.60 -5.82
CA ARG A 36 9.22 -7.55 -4.83
C ARG A 36 8.52 -6.34 -5.46
N THR A 37 9.09 -5.80 -6.54
CA THR A 37 8.52 -4.60 -7.19
C THR A 37 7.14 -4.88 -7.81
N GLU A 38 6.93 -6.09 -8.35
CA GLU A 38 5.67 -6.52 -8.93
C GLU A 38 4.61 -6.79 -7.85
N ALA A 39 4.96 -7.48 -6.77
CA ALA A 39 4.09 -7.64 -5.61
C ALA A 39 3.73 -6.29 -4.96
N ALA A 40 4.68 -5.34 -4.90
CA ALA A 40 4.41 -3.98 -4.46
C ALA A 40 3.45 -3.23 -5.39
N CYS A 41 3.56 -3.45 -6.71
CA CYS A 41 2.66 -2.83 -7.69
C CYS A 41 1.23 -3.35 -7.53
N LEU A 42 1.06 -4.67 -7.42
CA LEU A 42 -0.22 -5.30 -7.13
C LEU A 42 -0.79 -4.85 -5.78
N GLY A 43 0.06 -4.74 -4.76
CA GLY A 43 -0.33 -4.22 -3.45
C GLY A 43 -0.79 -2.77 -3.48
N ALA A 44 -0.14 -1.91 -4.28
CA ALA A 44 -0.54 -0.53 -4.46
C ALA A 44 -1.90 -0.40 -5.19
N LEU A 45 -2.16 -1.23 -6.19
CA LEU A 45 -3.47 -1.33 -6.85
C LEU A 45 -4.56 -1.77 -5.88
N GLU A 46 -4.30 -2.83 -5.10
CA GLU A 46 -5.25 -3.32 -4.11
C GLU A 46 -5.53 -2.27 -3.02
N ALA A 47 -4.50 -1.56 -2.56
CA ALA A 47 -4.66 -0.47 -1.60
C ALA A 47 -5.53 0.66 -2.19
N TRP A 48 -5.32 1.02 -3.46
CA TRP A 48 -6.14 2.01 -4.16
C TRP A 48 -7.61 1.58 -4.18
N ASP A 49 -7.91 0.33 -4.52
CA ASP A 49 -9.28 -0.19 -4.60
C ASP A 49 -9.97 -0.16 -3.23
N LEU A 50 -9.26 -0.62 -2.19
CA LEU A 50 -9.76 -0.61 -0.82
C LEU A 50 -10.07 0.81 -0.34
N ILE A 51 -9.15 1.75 -0.57
CA ILE A 51 -9.31 3.15 -0.17
C ILE A 51 -10.45 3.80 -0.95
N ASN A 52 -10.56 3.57 -2.26
CA ASN A 52 -11.62 4.16 -3.08
C ASN A 52 -13.01 3.57 -2.72
N LEU A 53 -13.09 2.28 -2.42
CA LEU A 53 -14.32 1.67 -1.89
C LEU A 53 -14.74 2.31 -0.57
N ARG A 54 -13.80 2.42 0.39
CA ARG A 54 -14.08 3.04 1.68
C ARG A 54 -14.46 4.52 1.54
N ARG A 55 -13.79 5.26 0.66
CA ARG A 55 -14.10 6.66 0.35
C ARG A 55 -15.54 6.84 -0.11
N ARG A 56 -16.03 5.97 -1.00
CA ARG A 56 -17.42 5.97 -1.47
C ARG A 56 -18.38 5.71 -0.32
N HIS A 57 -18.11 4.66 0.48
CA HIS A 57 -18.91 4.32 1.65
C HIS A 57 -19.03 5.47 2.67
N GLU A 58 -17.92 6.17 2.95
CA GLU A 58 -17.95 7.33 3.86
C GLU A 58 -18.75 8.51 3.28
N ARG A 59 -18.69 8.75 1.95
CA ARG A 59 -19.55 9.75 1.31
C ARG A 59 -21.03 9.39 1.42
N ASP A 60 -21.38 8.13 1.18
CA ASP A 60 -22.77 7.66 1.25
C ASP A 60 -23.35 7.78 2.68
N ARG A 61 -22.49 7.74 3.70
CA ARG A 61 -22.86 7.97 5.11
C ARG A 61 -22.84 9.43 5.53
N GLY A 62 -22.56 10.36 4.62
CA GLY A 62 -22.44 11.79 4.91
C GLY A 62 -21.15 12.18 5.65
N ASN A 63 -20.18 11.28 5.77
CA ASN A 63 -18.91 11.52 6.45
C ASN A 63 -17.87 12.15 5.50
N GLY A 64 -18.10 13.41 5.12
CA GLY A 64 -17.30 14.12 4.13
C GLY A 64 -15.83 14.33 4.52
N SER A 65 -15.54 14.49 5.83
CA SER A 65 -14.17 14.68 6.32
C SER A 65 -13.32 13.42 6.15
N GLU A 66 -13.84 12.26 6.55
CA GLU A 66 -13.16 10.96 6.37
C GLU A 66 -13.00 10.63 4.87
N ALA A 67 -14.01 10.91 4.06
CA ALA A 67 -13.92 10.72 2.61
C ALA A 67 -12.83 11.60 1.99
N LYS A 68 -12.70 12.86 2.42
CA LYS A 68 -11.64 13.76 1.94
C LYS A 68 -10.25 13.26 2.33
N MET A 69 -10.08 12.71 3.53
CA MET A 69 -8.81 12.11 3.96
C MET A 69 -8.44 10.88 3.12
N LEU A 70 -9.40 10.01 2.81
CA LEU A 70 -9.18 8.85 1.94
C LEU A 70 -8.85 9.29 0.49
N GLU A 71 -9.49 10.34 0.01
CA GLU A 71 -9.24 10.92 -1.31
C GLU A 71 -7.80 11.44 -1.46
N ALA A 72 -7.23 12.03 -0.42
CA ALA A 72 -5.85 12.51 -0.40
C ALA A 72 -4.82 11.40 -0.68
N ALA A 73 -5.16 10.12 -0.41
CA ALA A 73 -4.24 8.99 -0.65
C ALA A 73 -4.27 8.45 -2.10
N LEU A 74 -5.34 8.73 -2.87
CA LEU A 74 -5.55 8.08 -4.18
C LEU A 74 -4.52 8.49 -5.23
N ARG A 75 -4.24 9.80 -5.33
CA ARG A 75 -3.26 10.31 -6.31
C ARG A 75 -1.83 9.90 -5.97
N PRO A 76 -1.38 9.95 -4.71
CA PRO A 76 -0.12 9.35 -4.30
C PRO A 76 0.00 7.85 -4.64
N LEU A 77 -1.03 7.03 -4.37
CA LEU A 77 -1.00 5.60 -4.72
C LEU A 77 -0.93 5.37 -6.23
N GLN A 78 -1.63 6.17 -7.03
CA GLN A 78 -1.51 6.11 -8.49
C GLN A 78 -0.08 6.40 -8.94
N SER A 79 0.61 7.37 -8.31
CA SER A 79 2.01 7.66 -8.63
C SER A 79 2.95 6.51 -8.27
N VAL A 80 2.64 5.76 -7.20
CA VAL A 80 3.37 4.53 -6.83
C VAL A 80 3.23 3.49 -7.93
N VAL A 81 2.02 3.17 -8.36
CA VAL A 81 1.77 2.20 -9.44
C VAL A 81 2.55 2.57 -10.70
N VAL A 82 2.44 3.83 -11.15
CA VAL A 82 3.15 4.30 -12.35
C VAL A 82 4.67 4.20 -12.17
N GLY A 83 5.21 4.56 -11.01
CA GLY A 83 6.65 4.47 -10.75
C GLY A 83 7.16 3.03 -10.73
N LEU A 84 6.42 2.11 -10.11
CA LEU A 84 6.78 0.69 -10.06
C LEU A 84 6.75 0.03 -11.44
N LEU A 85 5.75 0.36 -12.27
CA LEU A 85 5.67 -0.15 -13.64
C LEU A 85 6.81 0.33 -14.55
N ARG A 86 7.36 1.52 -14.28
CA ARG A 86 8.48 2.08 -15.08
C ARG A 86 9.83 1.47 -14.75
N HIS A 87 9.99 0.93 -13.55
CA HIS A 87 11.29 0.45 -13.04
C HIS A 87 11.16 -0.94 -12.40
N PRO A 88 10.76 -1.98 -13.17
CA PRO A 88 10.63 -3.34 -12.63
C PRO A 88 11.98 -3.87 -12.17
N GLY A 89 12.03 -4.41 -10.96
CA GLY A 89 13.26 -4.92 -10.33
C GLY A 89 14.11 -3.87 -9.60
N ASP A 90 13.90 -2.58 -9.82
CA ASP A 90 14.65 -1.54 -9.12
C ASP A 90 14.01 -1.23 -7.76
N THR A 91 14.44 -1.97 -6.73
CA THR A 91 13.90 -1.83 -5.37
C THR A 91 14.27 -0.50 -4.72
N GLU A 92 15.37 0.15 -5.11
CA GLU A 92 15.79 1.43 -4.55
C GLU A 92 14.90 2.56 -5.07
N THR A 93 14.72 2.64 -6.39
CA THR A 93 13.81 3.59 -7.03
C THR A 93 12.38 3.37 -6.55
N ALA A 94 11.93 2.11 -6.47
CA ALA A 94 10.61 1.76 -5.95
C ALA A 94 10.37 2.29 -4.53
N ARG A 95 11.34 2.15 -3.62
CA ARG A 95 11.26 2.70 -2.26
C ARG A 95 11.23 4.21 -2.25
N SER A 96 12.04 4.85 -3.08
CA SER A 96 12.05 6.31 -3.21
C SER A 96 10.67 6.84 -3.64
N VAL A 97 10.06 6.20 -4.65
CA VAL A 97 8.71 6.52 -5.14
C VAL A 97 7.66 6.36 -4.03
N ILE A 98 7.67 5.24 -3.30
CA ILE A 98 6.71 4.99 -2.20
C ILE A 98 6.84 6.03 -1.10
N ARG A 99 8.08 6.34 -0.68
CA ARG A 99 8.33 7.33 0.37
C ARG A 99 7.95 8.74 -0.05
N ALA A 100 8.19 9.10 -1.31
CA ALA A 100 7.76 10.38 -1.86
C ALA A 100 6.22 10.49 -1.91
N ALA A 101 5.54 9.42 -2.34
CA ALA A 101 4.09 9.36 -2.34
C ALA A 101 3.51 9.44 -0.92
N GLN A 102 4.10 8.73 0.05
CA GLN A 102 3.67 8.78 1.45
C GLN A 102 3.79 10.21 2.01
N ARG A 103 4.94 10.88 1.82
CA ARG A 103 5.11 12.29 2.25
C ARG A 103 4.09 13.21 1.62
N ARG A 104 3.79 13.02 0.33
CA ARG A 104 2.76 13.80 -0.37
C ARG A 104 1.38 13.55 0.21
N PHE A 105 1.02 12.31 0.50
CA PHE A 105 -0.22 11.99 1.19
C PHE A 105 -0.29 12.69 2.56
N GLU A 106 0.77 12.63 3.35
CA GLU A 106 0.83 13.28 4.68
C GLU A 106 0.62 14.79 4.59
N GLN A 107 1.22 15.44 3.58
CA GLN A 107 1.02 16.86 3.26
C GLN A 107 -0.41 17.16 2.82
N ASP A 108 -0.93 16.41 1.84
CA ASP A 108 -2.26 16.61 1.26
C ASP A 108 -3.38 16.34 2.28
N ALA A 109 -3.15 15.42 3.22
CA ALA A 109 -4.07 15.12 4.31
C ALA A 109 -3.97 16.10 5.50
N GLY A 110 -2.99 17.01 5.49
CA GLY A 110 -2.77 17.98 6.57
C GLY A 110 -2.46 17.34 7.92
N LEU A 111 -1.76 16.20 7.92
CA LEU A 111 -1.50 15.43 9.14
C LEU A 111 -0.45 16.14 10.03
N GLY A 112 -0.93 16.88 11.03
CA GLY A 112 -0.15 17.23 12.22
C GLY A 112 -0.07 16.07 13.25
N PRO A 113 0.56 16.26 14.43
CA PRO A 113 0.75 15.21 15.44
C PRO A 113 -0.52 14.64 16.07
N VAL A 114 -1.70 15.16 15.71
CA VAL A 114 -2.96 14.87 16.37
C VAL A 114 -3.98 14.38 15.35
N GLN A 115 -4.52 13.19 15.65
CA GLN A 115 -5.71 12.53 15.10
C GLN A 115 -5.50 11.62 13.88
N ARG A 116 -5.14 10.38 14.25
CA ARG A 116 -5.35 9.11 13.54
C ARG A 116 -6.82 8.90 13.17
N ALA A 117 -7.34 9.65 12.21
CA ALA A 117 -8.59 9.30 11.55
C ALA A 117 -8.46 7.89 10.95
N ALA A 118 -9.53 7.10 11.04
CA ALA A 118 -9.46 5.69 10.67
C ALA A 118 -9.11 5.50 9.18
N GLY A 119 -9.45 6.47 8.33
CA GLY A 119 -9.15 6.52 6.91
C GLY A 119 -7.69 6.83 6.64
N ALA A 120 -7.12 7.80 7.36
CA ALA A 120 -5.70 8.12 7.28
C ALA A 120 -4.83 6.93 7.72
N ARG A 121 -5.31 6.17 8.70
CA ARG A 121 -4.64 4.95 9.17
C ARG A 121 -4.55 3.88 8.08
N VAL A 122 -5.60 3.63 7.30
CA VAL A 122 -5.56 2.61 6.23
C VAL A 122 -4.54 2.98 5.16
N ALA A 123 -4.51 4.24 4.73
CA ALA A 123 -3.53 4.71 3.76
C ALA A 123 -2.10 4.60 4.30
N TYR A 124 -1.87 5.02 5.54
CA TYR A 124 -0.56 4.91 6.19
C TYR A 124 -0.09 3.45 6.31
N GLU A 125 -0.99 2.55 6.72
CA GLU A 125 -0.70 1.12 6.81
C GLU A 125 -0.37 0.52 5.44
N ALA A 126 -1.04 0.97 4.36
CA ALA A 126 -0.71 0.55 3.01
C ALA A 126 0.70 1.00 2.59
N PHE A 127 1.03 2.30 2.68
CA PHE A 127 2.37 2.80 2.34
C PHE A 127 3.48 2.12 3.16
N SER A 128 3.25 1.96 4.46
CA SER A 128 4.22 1.32 5.36
C SER A 128 4.40 -0.17 5.08
N SER A 129 3.37 -0.87 4.60
CA SER A 129 3.48 -2.26 4.16
C SER A 129 4.18 -2.38 2.80
N LEU A 130 3.98 -1.43 1.88
CA LEU A 130 4.69 -1.39 0.60
C LEU A 130 6.21 -1.15 0.80
N ASP A 131 6.60 -0.17 1.63
CA ASP A 131 8.03 0.06 1.95
C ASP A 131 8.67 -1.15 2.64
N ALA A 132 7.91 -1.81 3.55
CA ALA A 132 8.37 -3.02 4.22
C ALA A 132 8.59 -4.17 3.23
N LEU A 133 7.67 -4.40 2.29
CA LEU A 133 7.79 -5.45 1.27
C LEU A 133 9.06 -5.31 0.43
N LEU A 134 9.47 -4.08 0.13
CA LEU A 134 10.70 -3.79 -0.61
C LEU A 134 11.96 -3.90 0.25
N THR A 135 11.83 -3.86 1.58
CA THR A 135 12.95 -3.95 2.53
C THR A 135 13.12 -5.37 3.08
N SER A 136 12.09 -6.22 3.01
CA SER A 136 12.10 -7.63 3.44
C SER A 136 13.07 -8.44 2.57
N GLY A 137 14.36 -8.42 2.93
CA GLY A 137 15.37 -9.36 2.48
C GLY A 137 14.98 -10.77 2.90
N MET A 138 15.05 -11.75 1.99
CA MET A 138 15.19 -13.14 2.41
C MET A 138 16.46 -13.20 3.26
N ARG A 139 16.34 -13.33 4.58
CA ARG A 139 17.47 -13.84 5.36
C ARG A 139 17.72 -15.23 4.78
N ARG A 140 18.79 -15.40 4.02
CA ARG A 140 19.28 -16.73 3.66
C ARG A 140 19.49 -17.44 4.98
N ALA A 141 18.72 -18.50 5.23
CA ALA A 141 19.13 -19.51 6.18
C ALA A 141 20.43 -20.09 5.61
N GLY A 142 21.54 -19.66 6.18
CA GLY A 142 22.84 -20.30 6.01
C GLY A 142 22.92 -21.50 6.94
#